data_AF-A0A0C3IUS9-F1
#
_entry.id   AF-A0A0C3IUS9-F1
#
_cell.length_a   1.000
_cell.length_b   1.000
_cell.length_c   1.000
_cell.angle_alpha   90.00
_cell.angle_beta   90.00
_cell.angle_gamma   90.00
#
_symmetry.space_group_name_H-M   'P 1'
#
loop_
_entity.id
_entity.type
_entity.pdbx_description
1 polymer ?
#
loop_
_entity_poly.entity_id
_entity_poly.type
_entity_poly.pdbx_seq_one_letter_code
_entity_poly.pdbx_strand_id
1 'polypeptide(L)'
;MASRKTGANGAPTPATKEPLVGFVTRTVTGNQVRKALEHEVNPFTKALHTPQYRKILETRKKLPVYSQMDRFLKMFKDNQIIVIVGETGSGKTTQ
;
A
#
# COMPACT_ATOMS: atom_id res chain seq x y z
N MET A 1 -13.85 -2.66 -50.75
CA MET A 1 -12.93 -2.90 -49.64
C MET A 1 -12.95 -1.69 -48.70
N ALA A 2 -13.83 -1.69 -47.70
CA ALA A 2 -13.92 -0.61 -46.73
C ALA A 2 -13.23 -1.05 -45.44
N SER A 3 -12.03 -0.51 -45.22
CA SER A 3 -11.23 -0.74 -44.03
C SER A 3 -11.84 0.00 -42.83
N ARG A 4 -12.43 -0.73 -41.88
CA ARG A 4 -12.75 -0.21 -40.55
C ARG A 4 -11.63 -0.59 -39.60
N LYS A 5 -10.73 0.35 -39.32
CA LYS A 5 -9.91 0.34 -38.11
C LYS A 5 -10.82 0.62 -36.90
N THR A 6 -11.21 -0.40 -36.17
CA THR A 6 -11.73 -0.25 -34.81
C THR A 6 -10.56 -0.30 -33.84
N GLY A 7 -10.17 0.88 -33.34
CA GLY A 7 -9.33 0.99 -32.16
C GLY A 7 -10.07 0.45 -30.96
N ALA A 8 -9.65 -0.70 -30.46
CA ALA A 8 -10.05 -1.18 -29.15
C ALA A 8 -9.32 -0.33 -28.11
N ASN A 9 -9.96 0.74 -27.65
CA ASN A 9 -9.61 1.42 -26.42
C ASN A 9 -9.64 0.37 -25.30
N GLY A 10 -8.46 -0.05 -24.86
CA GLY A 10 -8.28 -0.88 -23.68
C GLY A 10 -8.71 -0.08 -22.45
N ALA A 11 -10.01 -0.09 -22.14
CA ALA A 11 -10.49 0.34 -20.85
C ALA A 11 -9.79 -0.53 -19.79
N PRO A 12 -9.07 0.05 -18.82
CA PRO A 12 -8.51 -0.74 -17.74
C PRO A 12 -9.69 -1.33 -16.96
N THR A 13 -9.79 -2.66 -16.99
CA THR A 13 -10.71 -3.48 -16.21
C THR A 13 -10.85 -2.94 -14.78
N PRO A 14 -12.04 -2.97 -14.16
CA PRO A 14 -12.26 -2.47 -12.79
C PRO A 14 -11.37 -3.14 -11.74
N ALA A 15 -10.86 -4.34 -12.03
CA ALA A 15 -9.87 -5.04 -11.21
C ALA A 15 -8.51 -4.34 -11.11
N THR A 16 -8.15 -3.45 -12.04
CA THR A 16 -6.84 -2.78 -12.08
C THR A 16 -6.78 -1.55 -11.14
N LYS A 17 -7.89 -1.16 -10.53
CA LYS A 17 -8.02 0.06 -9.70
C LYS A 17 -8.04 -0.18 -8.20
N GLU A 18 -8.03 -1.42 -7.74
CA GLU A 18 -8.11 -1.74 -6.33
C GLU A 18 -6.70 -1.84 -5.69
N PRO A 19 -6.38 -1.04 -4.65
CA PRO A 19 -5.02 -0.94 -4.10
C PRO A 19 -4.49 -2.24 -3.50
N LEU A 20 -5.39 -3.13 -3.05
CA LEU A 20 -5.06 -4.34 -2.29
C LEU A 20 -5.11 -5.62 -3.14
N VAL A 21 -5.26 -5.49 -4.46
CA VAL A 21 -5.29 -6.66 -5.36
C VAL A 21 -3.97 -7.44 -5.26
N GLY A 22 -4.09 -8.75 -5.03
CA GLY A 22 -2.94 -9.66 -4.89
C GLY A 22 -2.30 -9.67 -3.51
N PHE A 23 -2.90 -9.01 -2.50
CA PHE A 23 -2.48 -9.16 -1.12
C PHE A 23 -2.93 -10.54 -0.63
N VAL A 24 -1.96 -11.32 -0.16
CA VAL A 24 -2.19 -12.63 0.43
C VAL A 24 -1.66 -12.60 1.86
N THR A 25 -2.43 -13.20 2.77
CA THR A 25 -2.15 -13.21 4.21
C THR A 25 -0.72 -13.69 4.48
N ARG A 26 0.02 -12.92 5.29
CA ARG A 26 1.42 -13.18 5.66
C ARG A 26 2.45 -13.15 4.52
N THR A 27 2.08 -12.86 3.27
CA THR A 27 3.03 -12.81 2.14
C THR A 27 3.10 -11.44 1.46
N VAL A 28 2.59 -10.41 2.12
CA VAL A 28 2.62 -9.03 1.62
C VAL A 28 4.04 -8.46 1.72
N THR A 29 4.49 -7.78 0.66
CA THR A 29 5.79 -7.10 0.60
C THR A 29 5.67 -5.60 0.88
N GLY A 30 6.73 -4.96 1.36
CA GLY A 30 6.67 -3.52 1.65
C GLY A 30 6.39 -2.69 0.41
N ASN A 31 6.87 -3.10 -0.78
CA ASN A 31 6.55 -2.42 -2.03
C ASN A 31 5.06 -2.45 -2.36
N GLN A 32 4.37 -3.57 -2.11
CA GLN A 32 2.92 -3.65 -2.26
C GLN A 32 2.21 -2.70 -1.28
N VAL A 33 2.64 -2.67 -0.01
CA VAL A 33 2.08 -1.75 0.99
C VAL A 33 2.29 -0.29 0.59
N ARG A 34 3.50 0.11 0.18
CA ARG A 34 3.79 1.48 -0.28
C ARG A 34 2.90 1.89 -1.45
N LYS A 35 2.79 1.02 -2.46
CA LYS A 35 1.93 1.24 -3.62
C LYS A 35 0.46 1.40 -3.22
N ALA A 36 -0.02 0.61 -2.24
CA ALA A 36 -1.38 0.72 -1.74
C ALA A 36 -1.62 2.00 -0.93
N LEU A 37 -0.65 2.43 -0.11
CA LEU A 37 -0.72 3.67 0.67
C LEU A 37 -0.68 4.92 -0.21
N GLU A 38 0.08 4.88 -1.30
CA GLU A 38 0.21 6.00 -2.24
C GLU A 38 -0.87 6.01 -3.32
N HIS A 39 -1.79 5.04 -3.29
CA HIS A 39 -2.86 4.96 -4.26
C HIS A 39 -3.85 6.14 -4.11
N GLU A 40 -4.44 6.58 -5.22
CA GLU A 40 -5.37 7.72 -5.26
C GLU A 40 -6.69 7.43 -4.52
N VAL A 41 -7.14 6.18 -4.61
CA VAL A 41 -8.39 5.67 -4.03
C VAL A 41 -8.10 4.87 -2.77
N ASN A 42 -8.84 5.16 -1.70
CA ASN A 42 -8.82 4.44 -0.45
C ASN A 42 -9.44 3.04 -0.63
N PRO A 43 -8.71 1.95 -0.31
CA PRO A 43 -9.20 0.60 -0.52
C PRO A 43 -10.42 0.23 0.33
N PHE A 44 -10.62 0.89 1.47
CA PHE A 44 -11.69 0.56 2.42
C PHE A 44 -12.98 1.33 2.15
N THR A 45 -12.89 2.60 1.75
CA THR A 45 -14.06 3.44 1.45
C THR A 45 -14.39 3.51 -0.03
N LYS A 46 -13.48 3.05 -0.91
CA LYS A 46 -13.56 3.14 -2.38
C LYS A 46 -13.67 4.58 -2.91
N ALA A 47 -13.33 5.56 -2.08
CA ALA A 47 -13.35 6.98 -2.42
C ALA A 47 -11.92 7.55 -2.48
N LEU A 48 -11.75 8.73 -3.06
CA LEU A 48 -10.45 9.40 -3.12
C LEU A 48 -9.93 9.75 -1.72
N HIS A 49 -8.62 9.69 -1.55
CA HIS A 49 -7.99 10.17 -0.33
C HIS A 49 -8.12 11.69 -0.18
N THR A 50 -8.35 12.15 1.05
CA THR A 50 -8.41 13.58 1.36
C THR A 50 -7.02 14.21 1.32
N PRO A 51 -6.91 15.54 1.07
CA PRO A 51 -5.62 16.24 1.14
C PRO A 51 -4.94 16.08 2.52
N GLN A 52 -5.74 16.04 3.59
CA GLN A 52 -5.24 15.83 4.95
C GLN A 52 -4.59 14.45 5.11
N TYR A 53 -5.16 13.39 4.51
CA TYR A 53 -4.55 12.06 4.51
C TYR A 53 -3.14 12.09 3.91
N ARG A 54 -2.98 12.71 2.73
CA ARG A 54 -1.67 12.78 2.05
C ARG A 54 -0.65 13.52 2.90
N LYS A 55 -1.04 14.65 3.52
CA LYS A 55 -0.16 15.39 4.43
C LYS A 55 0.31 14.52 5.60
N ILE A 56 -0.59 13.77 6.23
CA ILE A 56 -0.26 12.88 7.34
C ILE A 56 0.62 11.72 6.87
N LEU A 57 0.35 11.17 5.68
CA LEU A 57 1.13 10.08 5.10
C LEU A 57 2.59 10.49 4.91
N GLU A 58 2.85 11.69 4.37
CA GLU A 58 4.20 12.20 4.20
C GLU A 58 4.95 12.40 5.52
N THR A 59 4.25 12.79 6.59
CA THR A 59 4.85 12.82 7.95
C THR A 59 5.16 11.42 8.45
N ARG A 60 4.26 10.46 8.25
CA ARG A 60 4.40 9.06 8.68
C ARG A 60 5.55 8.33 7.99
N LYS A 61 5.82 8.64 6.71
CA LYS A 61 6.97 8.11 5.96
C LYS A 61 8.33 8.46 6.58
N LYS A 62 8.39 9.54 7.35
CA LYS A 62 9.62 10.00 8.03
C LYS A 62 9.87 9.31 9.36
N LEU A 63 8.91 8.54 9.88
CA LEU A 63 9.07 7.85 11.16
C LEU A 63 10.06 6.68 11.03
N PRO A 64 10.90 6.42 12.06
CA PRO A 64 11.89 5.35 12.04
C PRO A 64 11.34 3.97 11.70
N VAL A 65 10.11 3.64 12.13
CA VAL A 65 9.49 2.34 11.82
C VAL A 65 9.19 2.16 10.33
N TYR A 66 8.94 3.23 9.58
CA TYR A 66 8.59 3.14 8.16
C TYR A 66 9.76 2.61 7.31
N SER A 67 11.00 3.01 7.64
CA SER A 67 12.19 2.52 6.95
C SER A 67 12.47 1.03 7.23
N GLN A 68 11.95 0.49 8.34
CA GLN A 68 12.12 -0.91 8.71
C GLN A 68 10.99 -1.84 8.22
N MET A 69 10.00 -1.32 7.48
CA MET A 69 8.82 -2.07 7.05
C MET A 69 9.15 -3.38 6.31
N ASP A 70 10.12 -3.38 5.39
CA ASP A 70 10.47 -4.59 4.63
C ASP A 70 11.02 -5.69 5.54
N ARG A 71 11.88 -5.31 6.51
CA ARG A 71 12.41 -6.22 7.51
C ARG A 71 11.30 -6.73 8.42
N PHE A 72 10.40 -5.86 8.85
CA PHE A 72 9.26 -6.22 9.68
C PHE A 72 8.36 -7.25 8.98
N LEU A 73 7.96 -6.99 7.73
CA LEU A 73 7.08 -7.89 6.97
C LEU A 73 7.73 -9.26 6.74
N LYS A 74 9.06 -9.31 6.53
CA LYS A 74 9.79 -10.58 6.48
C LYS A 74 9.70 -11.33 7.81
N MET A 75 9.98 -10.66 8.94
CA MET A 75 9.85 -11.30 10.26
C MET A 75 8.42 -11.75 10.52
N PHE A 76 7.42 -10.92 10.16
CA PHE A 76 6.00 -11.22 10.31
C PHE A 76 5.57 -12.46 9.52
N LYS A 77 6.13 -12.66 8.33
CA LYS A 77 5.91 -13.87 7.53
C LYS A 77 6.49 -15.10 8.22
N ASP A 78 7.72 -15.01 8.69
CA ASP A 78 8.52 -16.17 9.12
C ASP A 78 8.25 -16.59 10.58
N ASN A 79 7.73 -15.69 11.42
CA ASN A 79 7.58 -15.90 12.87
C ASN A 79 6.12 -15.77 13.32
N GLN A 80 5.75 -16.54 14.34
CA GLN A 80 4.44 -16.45 15.01
C GLN A 80 4.43 -15.31 16.05
N ILE A 81 5.55 -15.09 16.75
CA ILE A 81 5.71 -14.08 17.80
C ILE A 81 6.93 -13.23 17.47
N ILE A 82 6.80 -11.91 17.61
CA ILE A 82 7.86 -10.93 17.34
C ILE A 82 7.89 -9.93 18.48
N VAL A 83 9.08 -9.68 19.01
CA VAL A 83 9.32 -8.62 19.99
C VAL A 83 9.88 -7.40 19.25
N ILE A 84 9.20 -6.26 19.34
CA ILE A 84 9.60 -5.01 18.71
C ILE A 84 10.11 -4.06 19.78
N VAL A 85 11.33 -3.55 19.60
CA VAL A 85 11.95 -2.56 20.49
C VAL A 85 12.21 -1.28 19.72
N GLY A 86 12.01 -0.12 20.35
CA GLY A 86 12.37 1.17 19.79
C GLY A 86 12.02 2.30 20.74
N GLU A 87 12.65 3.46 20.56
CA GLU A 87 12.46 4.65 21.39
C GLU A 87 11.01 5.17 21.36
N THR A 88 10.61 5.97 22.34
CA THR A 88 9.32 6.69 22.30
C THR A 88 9.26 7.61 21.07
N GLY A 89 8.09 7.76 20.46
CA GLY A 89 7.93 8.56 19.25
C GLY A 89 8.42 7.90 17.94
N SER A 90 9.00 6.69 17.98
CA SER A 90 9.44 5.97 16.77
C SER A 90 8.31 5.55 15.82
N GLY A 91 7.05 5.54 16.28
CA GLY A 91 5.88 5.19 15.47
C GLY A 91 5.34 3.77 15.65
N LYS A 92 5.84 2.99 16.61
CA LYS A 92 5.48 1.57 16.82
C LYS A 92 3.98 1.29 16.98
N THR A 93 3.24 2.17 17.68
CA THR A 93 1.81 1.93 17.99
C THR A 93 0.89 2.40 16.85
N THR A 94 1.37 3.29 15.99
CA THR A 94 0.52 4.01 15.02
C THR A 94 0.69 3.57 13.57
N GLN A 95 1.76 2.83 13.28
CA GLN A 95 2.15 2.32 11.94
C GLN A 95 2.08 0.80 11.95
#